data_AF-A0A7H4MZV9-F1
#
_entry.id   AF-A0A7H4MZV9-F1
#
_cell.length_a   1.000
_cell.length_b   1.000
_cell.length_c   1.000
_cell.angle_alpha   90.00
_cell.angle_beta   90.00
_cell.angle_gamma   90.00
#
_symmetry.space_group_name_H-M   'P 1'
#
loop_
_entity.id
_entity.type
_entity.pdbx_description
1 polymer ?
#
loop_
_entity_poly.entity_id
_entity_poly.type
_entity_poly.pdbx_seq_one_letter_code
_entity_poly.pdbx_strand_id
1 'polypeptide(L)'
;MNIYATKTETFKRFVAGVLSSYSATISNESKLNLQNGTTSSEEALMWLINKAFQKEFEDANKVFKHNYPGIDYVDEHNKIVMQVTATASSKKFGDSIDKTPDWLRKSGYKDFYFFINSTNKRIKYSHQYFNVKVFDINDLISSLCTLETGERHKVVAYLKENFSNWIPLNSSGLFIPQVTSFKRNQSLFNKFIEINKLGLNWNLTDSHKEWLREQCENDLVSSSKKIIRTINVAA
;
A
#
# COMPACT_ATOMS: atom_id res chain seq x y z
N MET A 1 -4.92 -22.87 -5.55
CA MET A 1 -5.86 -21.72 -5.51
C MET A 1 -5.20 -20.61 -4.68
N ASN A 2 -5.03 -19.40 -5.22
CA ASN A 2 -4.31 -18.32 -4.55
C ASN A 2 -5.17 -17.71 -3.43
N ILE A 3 -4.90 -18.08 -2.18
CA ILE A 3 -5.68 -17.68 -0.99
C ILE A 3 -5.80 -16.16 -0.81
N TYR A 4 -4.86 -15.40 -1.36
CA TYR A 4 -4.84 -13.94 -1.25
C TYR A 4 -5.96 -13.27 -2.05
N ALA A 5 -6.42 -13.85 -3.16
CA ALA A 5 -7.40 -13.20 -4.04
C ALA A 5 -8.84 -13.63 -3.75
N THR A 6 -9.04 -14.77 -3.08
CA THR A 6 -10.36 -15.36 -2.84
C THR A 6 -10.99 -14.91 -1.54
N LYS A 7 -10.19 -14.67 -0.49
CA LYS A 7 -10.67 -14.10 0.77
C LYS A 7 -10.47 -12.58 0.77
N THR A 8 -11.58 -11.82 0.75
CA THR A 8 -11.56 -10.34 0.71
C THR A 8 -10.63 -9.72 1.74
N GLU A 9 -10.64 -10.21 2.98
CA GLU A 9 -9.79 -9.68 4.06
C GLU A 9 -8.30 -9.96 3.80
N THR A 10 -7.98 -11.15 3.28
CA THR A 10 -6.59 -11.51 2.93
C THR A 10 -6.08 -10.67 1.77
N PHE A 11 -6.94 -10.39 0.77
CA PHE A 11 -6.61 -9.49 -0.34
C PHE A 11 -6.29 -8.07 0.15
N LYS A 12 -7.20 -7.51 0.96
CA LYS A 12 -7.06 -6.16 1.52
C LYS A 12 -5.73 -6.00 2.27
N ARG A 13 -5.42 -6.94 3.16
CA ARG A 13 -4.17 -6.93 3.94
C ARG A 13 -2.93 -7.05 3.05
N PHE A 14 -2.98 -7.89 2.03
CA PHE A 14 -1.86 -8.06 1.10
C PHE A 14 -1.58 -6.78 0.33
N VAL A 15 -2.59 -6.21 -0.36
CA VAL A 15 -2.45 -4.97 -1.13
C VAL A 15 -2.01 -3.81 -0.24
N ALA A 16 -2.65 -3.64 0.92
CA ALA A 16 -2.30 -2.59 1.86
C ALA A 16 -0.85 -2.73 2.37
N GLY A 17 -0.40 -3.95 2.68
CA GLY A 17 0.97 -4.20 3.14
C GLY A 17 2.01 -3.81 2.09
N VAL A 18 1.85 -4.32 0.86
CA VAL A 18 2.81 -4.06 -0.24
C VAL A 18 2.88 -2.57 -0.57
N LEU A 19 1.73 -1.91 -0.78
CA LEU A 19 1.71 -0.51 -1.20
C LEU A 19 2.12 0.45 -0.08
N SER A 20 1.85 0.11 1.18
CA SER A 20 2.36 0.90 2.32
C SER A 20 3.87 0.77 2.45
N SER A 21 4.43 -0.43 2.28
CA SER A 21 5.88 -0.65 2.27
C SER A 21 6.55 0.12 1.13
N TYR A 22 6.00 0.07 -0.08
CA TYR A 22 6.45 0.89 -1.21
C TYR A 22 6.44 2.38 -0.88
N SER A 23 5.31 2.90 -0.41
CA SER A 23 5.13 4.31 -0.05
C SER A 23 6.12 4.80 1.02
N ALA A 24 6.40 3.97 2.03
CA ALA A 24 7.37 4.25 3.07
C ALA A 24 8.80 4.29 2.53
N THR A 25 9.16 3.37 1.64
CA THR A 25 10.47 3.38 0.96
C THR A 25 10.66 4.66 0.16
N ILE A 26 9.70 5.04 -0.68
CA ILE A 26 9.76 6.30 -1.46
C ILE A 26 9.89 7.52 -0.54
N SER A 27 9.16 7.56 0.57
CA SER A 27 9.30 8.63 1.56
C SER A 27 10.71 8.72 2.15
N ASN A 28 11.33 7.58 2.47
CA ASN A 28 12.65 7.54 3.07
C ASN A 28 13.73 7.91 2.05
N GLU A 29 13.67 7.34 0.85
CA GLU A 29 14.57 7.65 -0.27
C GLU A 29 14.53 9.14 -0.61
N SER A 30 13.33 9.73 -0.72
CA SER A 30 13.16 11.16 -0.95
C SER A 30 13.79 12.03 0.14
N LYS A 31 13.75 11.61 1.42
CA LYS A 31 14.38 12.33 2.53
C LYS A 31 15.91 12.20 2.52
N LEU A 32 16.42 11.09 2.02
CA LEU A 32 17.84 10.80 1.88
C LEU A 32 18.44 11.35 0.58
N ASN A 33 17.63 12.02 -0.26
CA ASN A 33 17.99 12.47 -1.61
C ASN A 33 18.50 11.32 -2.51
N LEU A 34 18.03 10.10 -2.26
CA LEU A 34 18.29 8.93 -3.09
C LEU A 34 17.16 8.86 -4.11
N GLN A 35 17.42 9.19 -5.37
CA GLN A 35 16.43 9.06 -6.47
C GLN A 35 16.76 7.91 -7.43
N ASN A 36 17.74 7.07 -7.07
CA ASN A 36 18.24 6.01 -7.95
C ASN A 36 17.34 4.78 -7.86
N GLY A 37 16.51 4.54 -8.89
CA GLY A 37 15.66 3.34 -9.03
C GLY A 37 14.16 3.59 -9.18
N THR A 38 13.71 4.85 -9.21
CA THR A 38 12.28 5.20 -9.16
C THR A 38 11.52 4.96 -10.46
N THR A 39 12.16 5.06 -11.63
CA THR A 39 11.46 5.03 -12.92
C THR A 39 10.70 3.73 -13.19
N SER A 40 11.32 2.56 -12.95
CA SER A 40 10.65 1.27 -13.16
C SER A 40 9.52 1.03 -12.15
N SER A 41 9.68 1.54 -10.92
CA SER A 41 8.65 1.42 -9.88
C SER A 41 7.45 2.34 -10.12
N GLU A 42 7.66 3.51 -10.73
CA GLU A 42 6.60 4.45 -11.09
C GLU A 42 5.81 3.98 -12.31
N GLU A 43 6.48 3.44 -13.33
CA GLU A 43 5.82 2.75 -14.44
C GLU A 43 4.98 1.57 -13.92
N ALA A 44 5.53 0.79 -12.98
CA ALA A 44 4.80 -0.30 -12.36
C ALA A 44 3.57 0.17 -11.57
N LEU A 45 3.68 1.28 -10.84
CA LEU A 45 2.58 1.92 -10.10
C LEU A 45 1.47 2.38 -11.05
N MET A 46 1.82 2.86 -12.24
CA MET A 46 0.84 3.38 -13.20
C MET A 46 -0.18 2.32 -13.64
N TRP A 47 0.26 1.07 -13.83
CA TRP A 47 -0.65 -0.03 -14.15
C TRP A 47 -1.73 -0.20 -13.07
N LEU A 48 -1.35 -0.08 -11.79
CA LEU A 48 -2.27 -0.18 -10.66
C LEU A 48 -3.24 1.01 -10.62
N ILE A 49 -2.76 2.22 -10.90
CA ILE A 49 -3.57 3.45 -10.95
C ILE A 49 -4.62 3.35 -12.05
N ASN A 50 -4.21 2.99 -13.27
CA ASN A 50 -5.12 2.77 -14.40
C ASN A 50 -6.17 1.71 -14.07
N LYS A 51 -5.76 0.64 -13.39
CA LYS A 51 -6.66 -0.42 -12.96
C LYS A 51 -7.69 0.03 -11.93
N ALA A 52 -7.24 0.76 -10.91
CA ALA A 52 -8.06 1.20 -9.80
C ALA A 52 -9.08 2.25 -10.25
N PHE A 53 -8.64 3.23 -11.02
CA PHE A 53 -9.46 4.39 -11.37
C PHE A 53 -10.12 4.29 -12.75
N GLN A 54 -9.95 3.16 -13.45
CA GLN A 54 -10.45 2.93 -14.81
C GLN A 54 -9.99 4.05 -15.76
N LYS A 55 -8.68 4.23 -15.82
CA LYS A 55 -8.00 5.25 -16.62
C LYS A 55 -6.97 4.63 -17.55
N GLU A 56 -6.53 5.45 -18.50
CA GLU A 56 -5.59 5.09 -19.56
C GLU A 56 -4.42 6.07 -19.55
N PHE A 57 -3.80 6.23 -18.38
CA PHE A 57 -2.61 7.07 -18.26
C PHE A 57 -1.41 6.43 -18.95
N GLU A 58 -0.78 7.20 -19.82
CA GLU A 58 0.45 6.89 -20.53
C GLU A 58 1.51 7.95 -20.22
N ASP A 59 2.78 7.62 -20.40
CA ASP A 59 3.90 8.55 -20.20
C ASP A 59 3.74 9.78 -21.09
N ALA A 60 3.63 10.96 -20.47
CA ALA A 60 3.39 12.22 -21.17
C ALA A 60 4.52 12.59 -22.13
N ASN A 61 5.76 12.23 -21.81
CA ASN A 61 6.92 12.49 -22.67
C ASN A 61 6.86 11.66 -23.95
N LYS A 62 6.34 10.42 -23.87
CA LYS A 62 6.13 9.55 -25.04
C LYS A 62 4.98 10.06 -25.90
N VAL A 63 3.86 10.43 -25.29
CA VAL A 63 2.65 10.89 -25.99
C VAL A 63 2.88 12.23 -26.68
N PHE A 64 3.38 13.23 -25.93
CA PHE A 64 3.55 14.58 -26.47
C PHE A 64 4.89 14.80 -27.19
N LYS A 65 5.79 13.81 -27.19
CA LYS A 65 7.13 13.86 -27.82
C LYS A 65 7.98 15.03 -27.33
N HIS A 66 7.74 15.48 -26.10
CA HIS A 66 8.45 16.58 -25.47
C HIS A 66 8.42 16.40 -23.95
N ASN A 67 9.48 16.84 -23.27
CA ASN A 67 9.52 16.80 -21.81
C ASN A 67 8.72 17.97 -21.25
N TYR A 68 7.67 17.70 -20.47
CA TYR A 68 6.89 18.73 -19.79
C TYR A 68 7.13 18.69 -18.29
N PRO A 69 8.01 19.58 -17.77
CA PRO A 69 8.26 19.65 -16.34
C PRO A 69 6.96 19.86 -15.57
N GLY A 70 6.60 18.92 -14.71
CA GLY A 70 5.37 18.98 -13.91
C GLY A 70 4.26 18.06 -14.39
N ILE A 71 4.37 17.42 -15.55
CA ILE A 71 3.44 16.39 -16.03
C ILE A 71 4.23 15.12 -16.28
N ASP A 72 3.85 14.04 -15.60
CA ASP A 72 4.50 12.74 -15.79
C ASP A 72 3.65 11.83 -16.70
N TYR A 73 2.32 11.90 -16.57
CA TYR A 73 1.39 11.02 -17.30
C TYR A 73 0.18 11.77 -17.86
N VAL A 74 -0.40 11.22 -18.91
CA VAL A 74 -1.58 11.75 -19.62
C VAL A 74 -2.58 10.66 -19.94
N ASP A 75 -3.85 10.92 -19.69
CA ASP A 75 -4.99 10.16 -20.22
C ASP A 75 -5.61 11.00 -21.35
N GLU A 76 -5.30 10.64 -22.59
CA GLU A 76 -5.75 11.40 -23.77
C GLU A 76 -7.24 11.30 -24.01
N HIS A 77 -7.86 10.19 -23.61
CA HIS A 77 -9.29 9.94 -23.79
C HIS A 77 -10.12 10.85 -22.89
N ASN A 78 -9.80 10.87 -21.59
CA ASN A 78 -10.48 11.67 -20.59
C ASN A 78 -9.97 13.12 -20.51
N LYS A 79 -8.89 13.45 -21.24
CA LYS A 79 -8.20 14.75 -21.20
C LYS A 79 -7.76 15.14 -19.79
N ILE A 80 -7.08 14.21 -19.12
CA ILE A 80 -6.53 14.38 -17.78
C ILE A 80 -5.01 14.33 -17.87
N VAL A 81 -4.32 15.21 -17.16
CA VAL A 81 -2.87 15.10 -16.92
C VAL A 81 -2.61 14.76 -15.46
N MET A 82 -1.52 14.07 -15.18
CA MET A 82 -1.17 13.65 -13.83
C MET A 82 0.32 13.87 -13.54
N GLN A 83 0.59 14.30 -12.32
CA GLN A 83 1.91 14.27 -11.72
C GLN A 83 1.96 13.25 -10.58
N VAL A 84 2.99 12.42 -10.56
CA VAL A 84 3.32 11.54 -9.44
C VAL A 84 4.39 12.22 -8.59
N THR A 85 4.19 12.29 -7.28
CA THR A 85 5.09 13.05 -6.41
C THR A 85 5.21 12.50 -5.01
N ALA A 86 6.45 12.40 -4.52
CA ALA A 86 6.70 12.07 -3.13
C ALA A 86 6.36 13.21 -2.17
N THR A 87 6.23 14.46 -2.63
CA THR A 87 6.00 15.65 -1.78
C THR A 87 4.60 16.22 -2.00
N ALA A 88 3.93 16.61 -0.92
CA ALA A 88 2.62 17.25 -0.96
C ALA A 88 2.69 18.64 -0.34
N SER A 89 2.75 19.69 -1.17
CA SER A 89 2.68 21.08 -0.73
C SER A 89 1.99 21.95 -1.78
N SER A 90 1.24 22.96 -1.35
CA SER A 90 0.55 23.87 -2.29
C SER A 90 1.52 24.56 -3.22
N LYS A 91 2.72 24.89 -2.73
CA LYS A 91 3.80 25.44 -3.55
C LYS A 91 4.21 24.46 -4.65
N LYS A 92 4.48 23.19 -4.33
CA LYS A 92 4.89 22.20 -5.34
C LYS A 92 3.80 21.97 -6.39
N PHE A 93 2.55 21.89 -5.97
CA PHE A 93 1.43 21.71 -6.89
C PHE A 93 1.24 22.93 -7.80
N GLY A 94 1.31 24.14 -7.24
CA GLY A 94 1.31 25.38 -8.03
C GLY A 94 2.47 25.44 -9.01
N ASP A 95 3.70 25.25 -8.53
CA ASP A 95 4.91 25.25 -9.35
C ASP A 95 4.85 24.20 -10.48
N SER A 96 4.09 23.11 -10.33
CA SER A 96 3.92 22.07 -11.37
C SER A 96 2.87 22.47 -12.40
N ILE A 97 1.76 23.06 -11.96
CA ILE A 97 0.74 23.59 -12.87
C ILE A 97 1.26 24.79 -13.65
N ASP A 98 1.99 25.69 -13.01
CA ASP A 98 2.52 26.91 -13.64
C ASP A 98 3.56 26.60 -14.73
N LYS A 99 4.19 25.42 -14.69
CA LYS A 99 5.08 24.93 -15.74
C LYS A 99 4.35 24.25 -16.90
N THR A 100 3.04 24.01 -16.78
CA THR A 100 2.27 23.45 -17.88
C THR A 100 2.11 24.44 -19.01
N PRO A 101 2.22 23.99 -20.27
CA PRO A 101 2.12 24.89 -21.40
C PRO A 101 0.68 25.31 -21.66
N ASP A 102 0.49 26.57 -22.08
CA ASP A 102 -0.84 27.13 -22.35
C ASP A 102 -1.66 26.34 -23.38
N TRP A 103 -0.98 25.70 -24.34
CA TRP A 103 -1.65 24.89 -25.36
C TRP A 103 -2.41 23.71 -24.75
N LEU A 104 -1.96 23.17 -23.62
CA LEU A 104 -2.59 22.01 -22.97
C LEU A 104 -4.06 22.32 -22.62
N ARG A 105 -4.29 23.50 -22.05
CA ARG A 105 -5.64 24.00 -21.74
C ARG A 105 -6.46 24.27 -23.00
N LYS A 106 -5.84 24.87 -24.01
CA LYS A 106 -6.49 25.14 -25.31
C LYS A 106 -6.90 23.84 -26.02
N SER A 107 -6.18 22.76 -25.78
CA SER A 107 -6.45 21.41 -26.28
C SER A 107 -7.47 20.62 -25.44
N GLY A 108 -8.12 21.25 -24.45
CA GLY A 108 -9.24 20.67 -23.72
C GLY A 108 -8.89 19.91 -22.44
N TYR A 109 -7.62 19.85 -22.04
CA TYR A 109 -7.22 19.28 -20.75
C TYR A 109 -7.59 20.25 -19.63
N LYS A 110 -8.63 19.90 -18.87
CA LYS A 110 -9.17 20.72 -17.76
C LYS A 110 -8.94 20.10 -16.40
N ASP A 111 -8.59 18.82 -16.34
CA ASP A 111 -8.37 18.07 -15.11
C ASP A 111 -6.87 17.82 -14.90
N PHE A 112 -6.40 18.15 -13.69
CA PHE A 112 -5.00 17.95 -13.29
C PHE A 112 -4.96 17.12 -12.00
N TYR A 113 -4.41 15.91 -12.10
CA TYR A 113 -4.33 14.99 -10.96
C TYR A 113 -2.94 15.03 -10.34
N PHE A 114 -2.89 15.02 -9.01
CA PHE A 114 -1.67 14.76 -8.27
C PHE A 114 -1.82 13.42 -7.57
N PHE A 115 -0.86 12.52 -7.76
CA PHE A 115 -0.78 11.26 -7.04
C PHE A 115 0.40 11.30 -6.07
N ILE A 116 0.11 11.23 -4.78
CA ILE A 116 1.12 11.20 -3.73
C ILE A 116 1.54 9.74 -3.50
N ASN A 117 2.71 9.35 -4.02
CA ASN A 117 3.24 7.97 -3.92
C ASN A 117 4.01 7.71 -2.62
N SER A 118 3.90 8.59 -1.63
CA SER A 118 4.65 8.53 -0.38
C SER A 118 3.72 8.65 0.83
N THR A 119 4.28 8.53 2.03
CA THR A 119 3.57 8.67 3.30
C THR A 119 3.21 10.11 3.67
N ASN A 120 3.55 11.09 2.82
CA ASN A 120 3.23 12.48 3.08
C ASN A 120 1.72 12.70 3.09
N LYS A 121 1.27 13.52 4.05
CA LYS A 121 -0.16 13.79 4.24
C LYS A 121 -0.72 14.50 3.01
N ARG A 122 -1.85 13.99 2.52
CA ARG A 122 -2.64 14.68 1.50
C ARG A 122 -3.05 16.06 1.96
N ILE A 123 -2.95 17.02 1.05
CA ILE A 123 -3.48 18.37 1.21
C ILE A 123 -4.62 18.61 0.22
N LYS A 124 -5.52 19.53 0.58
CA LYS A 124 -6.47 20.09 -0.38
C LYS A 124 -5.76 21.19 -1.16
N TYR A 125 -5.99 21.22 -2.46
CA TYR A 125 -5.45 22.24 -3.34
C TYR A 125 -6.46 22.52 -4.46
N SER A 126 -6.57 23.78 -4.85
CA SER A 126 -7.40 24.22 -5.97
C SER A 126 -6.59 25.15 -6.84
N HIS A 127 -6.95 25.21 -8.12
CA HIS A 127 -6.31 26.09 -9.08
C HIS A 127 -7.36 26.78 -9.94
N GLN A 128 -7.09 28.01 -10.36
CA GLN A 128 -8.04 28.81 -11.14
C GLN A 128 -8.28 28.24 -12.56
N TYR A 129 -7.33 27.49 -13.11
CA TYR A 129 -7.38 27.02 -14.50
C TYR A 129 -7.62 25.51 -14.66
N PHE A 130 -7.48 24.74 -13.59
CA PHE A 130 -7.60 23.29 -13.64
C PHE A 130 -8.49 22.79 -12.50
N ASN A 131 -9.30 21.80 -12.81
CA ASN A 131 -9.99 20.97 -11.84
C ASN A 131 -8.96 20.04 -11.20
N VAL A 132 -8.45 20.43 -10.03
CA VAL A 132 -7.41 19.65 -9.35
C VAL A 132 -8.03 18.55 -8.50
N LYS A 133 -7.52 17.33 -8.65
CA LYS A 133 -7.77 16.22 -7.71
C LYS A 133 -6.45 15.70 -7.15
N VAL A 134 -6.44 15.42 -5.85
CA VAL A 134 -5.26 14.90 -5.16
C VAL A 134 -5.61 13.52 -4.61
N PHE A 135 -4.86 12.53 -5.07
CA PHE A 135 -4.94 11.14 -4.67
C PHE A 135 -3.70 10.74 -3.89
N ASP A 136 -3.81 9.70 -3.08
CA ASP A 136 -2.68 9.07 -2.43
C ASP A 136 -2.78 7.53 -2.46
N ILE A 137 -1.77 6.89 -1.88
CA ILE A 137 -1.68 5.43 -1.78
C ILE A 137 -2.91 4.81 -1.07
N ASN A 138 -3.55 5.49 -0.13
CA ASN A 138 -4.73 4.96 0.54
C ASN A 138 -5.95 4.96 -0.38
N ASP A 139 -6.10 5.94 -1.27
CA ASP A 139 -7.15 5.89 -2.30
C ASP A 139 -6.93 4.71 -3.25
N LEU A 140 -5.68 4.52 -3.67
CA LEU A 140 -5.31 3.41 -4.56
C LEU A 140 -5.64 2.07 -3.90
N ILE A 141 -5.21 1.87 -2.64
CA ILE A 141 -5.53 0.66 -1.88
C ILE A 141 -7.04 0.47 -1.78
N SER A 142 -7.77 1.52 -1.37
CA SER A 142 -9.22 1.45 -1.16
C SER A 142 -9.96 1.09 -2.45
N SER A 143 -9.56 1.70 -3.57
CA SER A 143 -10.13 1.45 -4.89
C SER A 143 -9.79 0.05 -5.41
N LEU A 144 -8.55 -0.42 -5.30
CA LEU A 144 -8.20 -1.80 -5.66
C LEU A 144 -8.99 -2.83 -4.83
N CYS A 145 -9.29 -2.51 -3.57
CA CYS A 145 -10.07 -3.37 -2.67
C CYS A 145 -11.55 -3.52 -3.03
N THR A 146 -12.10 -2.70 -3.93
CA THR A 146 -13.47 -2.85 -4.43
C THR A 146 -13.57 -3.73 -5.67
N LEU A 147 -12.44 -4.06 -6.31
CA LEU A 147 -12.42 -4.91 -7.50
C LEU A 147 -13.04 -6.28 -7.25
N GLU A 148 -13.60 -6.88 -8.30
CA GLU A 148 -14.13 -8.24 -8.28
C GLU A 148 -13.02 -9.29 -8.19
N THR A 149 -13.38 -10.51 -7.78
CA THR A 149 -12.42 -11.59 -7.52
C THR A 149 -11.51 -11.90 -8.71
N GLY A 150 -12.01 -11.86 -9.95
CA GLY A 150 -11.19 -12.08 -11.15
C GLY A 150 -10.06 -11.05 -11.28
N GLU A 151 -10.40 -9.78 -11.09
CA GLU A 151 -9.45 -8.67 -11.15
C GLU A 151 -8.47 -8.66 -9.99
N ARG A 152 -8.90 -9.09 -8.79
CA ARG A 152 -8.01 -9.26 -7.63
C ARG A 152 -6.87 -10.25 -7.91
N HIS A 153 -7.14 -11.33 -8.64
CA HIS A 153 -6.09 -12.30 -9.00
C HIS A 153 -5.02 -11.66 -9.87
N LYS A 154 -5.40 -10.82 -10.84
CA LYS A 154 -4.48 -10.07 -11.70
C LYS A 154 -3.64 -9.10 -10.89
N VAL A 155 -4.25 -8.35 -9.97
CA VAL A 155 -3.53 -7.43 -9.07
C VAL A 155 -2.53 -8.16 -8.20
N VAL A 156 -2.90 -9.30 -7.59
CA VAL A 156 -1.95 -10.08 -6.76
C VAL A 156 -0.77 -10.60 -7.59
N ALA A 157 -1.01 -11.12 -8.79
CA ALA A 157 0.05 -11.60 -9.66
C ALA A 157 1.00 -10.45 -10.04
N TYR A 158 0.44 -9.31 -10.45
CA TYR A 158 1.19 -8.13 -10.84
C TYR A 158 2.06 -7.57 -9.71
N LEU A 159 1.52 -7.48 -8.48
CA LEU A 159 2.28 -7.04 -7.30
C LEU A 159 3.43 -8.01 -6.97
N LYS A 160 3.24 -9.32 -7.16
CA LYS A 160 4.32 -10.31 -6.94
C LYS A 160 5.45 -10.19 -7.92
N GLU A 161 5.15 -9.84 -9.15
CA GLU A 161 6.13 -9.68 -10.22
C GLU A 161 6.88 -8.35 -10.09
N ASN A 162 6.14 -7.24 -9.93
CA ASN A 162 6.70 -5.90 -10.07
C ASN A 162 7.01 -5.22 -8.72
N PHE A 163 6.43 -5.70 -7.62
CA PHE A 163 6.61 -5.13 -6.28
C PHE A 163 7.23 -6.11 -5.29
N SER A 164 7.91 -7.15 -5.76
CA SER A 164 8.50 -8.23 -4.95
C SER A 164 9.38 -7.72 -3.80
N ASN A 165 10.17 -6.66 -4.02
CA ASN A 165 11.03 -6.04 -3.02
C ASN A 165 10.27 -5.41 -1.84
N TRP A 166 9.01 -5.01 -2.06
CA TRP A 166 8.15 -4.42 -1.04
C TRP A 166 7.09 -5.39 -0.53
N ILE A 167 7.08 -6.63 -1.04
CA ILE A 167 6.30 -7.68 -0.40
C ILE A 167 6.94 -7.94 0.96
N PRO A 168 6.18 -7.77 2.07
CA PRO A 168 6.69 -8.10 3.37
C PRO A 168 7.21 -9.53 3.34
N LEU A 169 8.53 -9.69 3.49
CA LEU A 169 9.16 -10.99 3.50
C LEU A 169 8.57 -11.77 4.67
N ASN A 170 7.68 -12.69 4.36
CA ASN A 170 7.31 -13.73 5.29
C ASN A 170 8.50 -14.68 5.42
N SER A 171 9.46 -14.35 6.27
CA SER A 171 9.92 -15.38 7.20
C SER A 171 9.07 -15.27 8.48
N SER A 172 7.77 -15.56 8.36
CA SER A 172 6.88 -15.74 9.51
C SER A 172 6.49 -14.47 10.29
N GLY A 173 5.83 -13.49 9.66
CA GLY A 173 5.41 -12.32 10.43
C GLY A 173 4.70 -11.21 9.67
N LEU A 174 3.42 -11.41 9.34
CA LEU A 174 2.45 -10.35 9.65
C LEU A 174 2.67 -9.98 11.13
N PHE A 175 2.29 -8.79 11.59
CA PHE A 175 2.12 -8.52 13.04
C PHE A 175 1.09 -9.51 13.65
N ILE A 176 1.50 -10.75 13.85
CA ILE A 176 1.10 -11.58 14.95
C ILE A 176 1.87 -10.93 16.11
N PRO A 177 1.20 -10.51 17.18
CA PRO A 177 1.93 -10.13 18.38
C PRO A 177 2.92 -11.26 18.67
N GLN A 178 4.20 -10.97 18.51
CA GLN A 178 5.23 -11.88 18.94
C GLN A 178 5.01 -12.00 20.44
N VAL A 179 4.46 -13.14 20.87
CA VAL A 179 4.54 -13.55 22.27
C VAL A 179 6.03 -13.72 22.52
N THR A 180 6.68 -12.63 22.93
CA THR A 180 8.09 -12.60 23.24
C THR A 180 8.28 -13.53 24.43
N SER A 181 8.74 -14.74 24.11
CA SER A 181 8.95 -15.87 25.01
C SER A 181 7.70 -16.42 25.70
N PHE A 182 7.17 -17.54 25.20
CA PHE A 182 6.63 -18.55 26.12
C PHE A 182 7.81 -19.04 26.97
N LYS A 183 8.00 -18.42 28.14
CA LYS A 183 9.12 -18.71 29.04
C LYS A 183 9.10 -20.12 29.63
N ARG A 184 8.10 -20.95 29.33
CA ARG A 184 8.05 -22.36 29.74
C ARG A 184 7.47 -23.23 28.63
N ASN A 185 8.26 -24.20 28.18
CA ASN A 185 7.94 -25.30 27.26
C ASN A 185 7.96 -25.05 25.75
N GLN A 186 9.16 -24.74 25.25
CA GLN A 186 9.53 -24.85 23.83
C GLN A 186 9.23 -26.24 23.23
N SER A 187 9.27 -27.30 24.04
CA SER A 187 8.89 -28.66 23.64
C SER A 187 7.43 -28.75 23.17
N LEU A 188 6.48 -28.11 23.89
CA LEU A 188 5.05 -28.14 23.53
C LEU A 188 4.74 -27.27 22.31
N PHE A 189 5.41 -26.14 22.16
CA PHE A 189 5.27 -25.29 20.96
C PHE A 189 5.77 -26.01 19.70
N ASN A 190 6.93 -26.67 19.79
CA ASN A 190 7.45 -27.48 18.69
C ASN A 190 6.48 -28.62 18.34
N LYS A 191 5.86 -29.24 19.35
CA LYS A 191 4.84 -30.29 19.17
C LYS A 191 3.56 -29.77 18.50
N PHE A 192 3.11 -28.56 18.84
CA PHE A 192 1.98 -27.90 18.17
C PHE A 192 2.26 -27.60 16.68
N ILE A 193 3.49 -27.18 16.36
CA ILE A 193 3.93 -26.97 14.97
C ILE A 193 4.00 -28.29 14.20
N GLU A 194 4.47 -29.36 14.85
CA GLU A 194 4.53 -30.71 14.28
C GLU A 194 3.13 -31.26 13.96
N ILE A 195 2.17 -31.08 14.87
CA ILE A 195 0.76 -31.46 14.69
C ILE A 195 0.13 -30.73 13.50
N ASN A 196 0.35 -29.42 13.38
CA ASN A 196 -0.20 -28.63 12.27
C ASN A 196 0.47 -28.91 10.92
N LYS A 197 1.72 -29.38 10.91
CA LYS A 197 2.41 -29.80 9.68
C LYS A 197 1.97 -31.18 9.19
N LEU A 198 1.56 -32.08 10.09
CA LEU A 198 1.25 -33.47 9.77
C LEU A 198 -0.24 -33.77 9.55
N GLY A 199 -1.14 -32.82 9.82
CA GLY A 199 -2.57 -32.96 9.48
C GLY A 199 -3.29 -34.09 10.21
N LEU A 200 -2.81 -34.51 11.39
CA LEU A 200 -3.43 -35.57 12.18
C LEU A 200 -4.54 -35.00 13.07
N ASN A 201 -5.76 -35.52 12.91
CA ASN A 201 -6.88 -35.23 13.81
C ASN A 201 -6.60 -35.84 15.19
N TRP A 202 -6.49 -34.99 16.21
CA TRP A 202 -6.46 -35.43 17.60
C TRP A 202 -7.68 -34.92 18.36
N ASN A 203 -8.29 -35.83 19.13
CA ASN A 203 -9.31 -35.49 20.12
C ASN A 203 -8.61 -34.87 21.34
N LEU A 204 -8.57 -33.54 21.39
CA LEU A 204 -8.12 -32.80 22.57
C LEU A 204 -9.04 -33.11 23.74
N THR A 205 -8.49 -33.63 24.83
CA THR A 205 -9.21 -33.74 26.11
C THR A 205 -9.57 -32.36 26.64
N ASP A 206 -10.61 -32.26 27.45
CA ASP A 206 -11.11 -30.96 27.92
C ASP A 206 -10.08 -30.23 28.80
N SER A 207 -9.21 -30.95 29.51
CA SER A 207 -8.09 -30.36 30.24
C SER A 207 -7.09 -29.64 29.34
N HIS A 208 -6.86 -30.12 28.12
CA HIS A 208 -5.98 -29.43 27.16
C HIS A 208 -6.65 -28.16 26.62
N LYS A 209 -7.97 -28.18 26.41
CA LYS A 209 -8.72 -27.01 25.94
C LYS A 209 -8.80 -25.94 27.02
N GLU A 210 -9.03 -26.33 28.27
CA GLU A 210 -9.12 -25.43 29.41
C GLU A 210 -7.78 -24.74 29.68
N TRP A 211 -6.68 -25.50 29.63
CA TRP A 211 -5.34 -24.94 29.74
C TRP A 211 -5.02 -23.93 28.62
N LEU A 212 -5.37 -24.25 27.36
CA LEU A 212 -5.21 -23.32 26.24
C LEU A 212 -6.01 -22.04 26.44
N ARG A 213 -7.24 -22.15 26.96
CA ARG A 213 -8.11 -21.02 27.25
C ARG A 213 -7.52 -20.12 28.33
N GLU A 214 -7.02 -20.69 29.44
CA GLU A 214 -6.33 -19.95 30.49
C GLU A 214 -5.06 -19.25 29.99
N GLN A 215 -4.29 -19.87 29.08
CA GLN A 215 -3.10 -19.22 28.51
C GLN A 215 -3.48 -18.01 27.64
N CYS A 216 -4.52 -18.13 26.80
CA CYS A 216 -5.01 -17.01 25.99
C CYS A 216 -5.50 -15.83 26.85
N GLU A 217 -6.22 -16.11 27.95
CA GLU A 217 -6.70 -15.08 28.86
C GLU A 217 -5.55 -14.35 29.57
N ASN A 218 -4.55 -15.09 30.05
CA ASN A 218 -3.38 -14.50 30.70
C ASN A 218 -2.55 -13.63 29.74
N ASP A 219 -2.40 -14.04 28.48
CA ASP A 219 -1.69 -13.26 27.45
C ASP A 219 -2.45 -11.98 27.05
N LEU A 220 -3.78 -12.03 27.01
CA LEU A 220 -4.65 -10.86 26.79
C LEU A 220 -4.54 -9.85 27.95
N VAL A 221 -4.52 -10.33 29.20
CA VAL A 221 -4.34 -9.49 30.39
C VAL A 221 -2.95 -8.85 30.43
N SER A 222 -1.91 -9.62 30.08
CA SER A 222 -0.53 -9.15 29.93
C SER A 222 -0.42 -8.03 28.89
N SER A 223 -1.02 -8.24 27.72
CA SER A 223 -1.00 -7.28 26.61
C SER A 223 -1.76 -5.99 26.95
N SER A 224 -2.91 -6.11 27.60
CA SER A 224 -3.72 -4.97 28.06
C SER A 224 -2.96 -4.10 29.07
N LYS A 225 -2.26 -4.72 30.03
CA LYS A 225 -1.41 -4.00 31.01
C LYS A 225 -0.23 -3.28 30.35
N LYS A 226 0.34 -3.86 29.29
CA LYS A 226 1.45 -3.26 28.53
C LYS A 226 1.00 -2.02 27.77
N ILE A 227 -0.17 -2.08 27.13
CA ILE A 227 -0.81 -0.95 26.43
C ILE A 227 -1.11 0.20 27.40
N ILE A 228 -1.69 -0.09 28.57
CA ILE A 228 -1.98 0.92 29.61
C ILE A 228 -0.69 1.60 30.10
N ARG A 229 0.40 0.86 30.28
CA ARG A 229 1.71 1.45 30.64
C ARG A 229 2.28 2.34 29.55
N THR A 230 2.12 1.99 28.27
CA THR A 230 2.62 2.82 27.16
C THR A 230 1.84 4.14 27.04
N ILE A 231 0.54 4.13 27.34
CA ILE A 231 -0.29 5.35 27.37
C ILE A 231 0.14 6.30 28.51
N ASN A 232 0.45 5.75 29.69
CA ASN A 232 0.86 6.57 30.85
C ASN A 232 2.29 7.12 30.79
N VAL A 233 3.13 6.65 29.86
CA VAL A 233 4.51 7.17 29.65
C VAL A 233 4.52 8.24 28.55
N ALA A 234 3.44 8.38 27.78
CA ALA A 234 3.30 9.34 26.69
C ALA A 234 2.44 10.57 27.06
N ALA A 235 2.02 10.70 28.33
CA ALA A 235 1.32 11.85 28.91
C ALA A 235 2.25 12.57 29.89
#